data_AF-D4A8I9-F1
#
_entry.id   AF-D4A8I9-F1
#
_cell.length_a   1.000
_cell.length_b   1.000
_cell.length_c   1.000
_cell.angle_alpha   90.00
_cell.angle_beta   90.00
_cell.angle_gamma   90.00
#
_symmetry.space_group_name_H-M   'P 1'
#
loop_
_entity.id
_entity.type
_entity.pdbx_description
1 polymer ?
#
loop_
_entity_poly.entity_id
_entity_poly.type
_entity_poly.pdbx_seq_one_letter_code
_entity_poly.pdbx_strand_id
1 'polypeptide(L)'
;MFVTYVLASALLFGSVLGQRCSTSWGIQHTSYLIENLKDDPSSKCSCSANVTSCLCLPIPSDDCTTPCFQEGMSQVTNATQQSKFSPFFFRVKRIVETLKSNKCQFFSCEKPCNQTTAGNTVSFLKSLLKTFQKTEVQVQRSRA
;
A
#
# COMPACT_ATOMS: atom_id res chain seq x y z
N MET A 1 3.69 -43.38 1.25
CA MET A 1 4.61 -42.33 1.73
C MET A 1 4.66 -41.07 0.85
N PHE A 2 4.16 -41.05 -0.39
CA PHE A 2 4.17 -39.83 -1.23
C PHE A 2 3.15 -38.76 -0.82
N VAL A 3 1.94 -39.15 -0.39
CA VAL A 3 0.86 -38.20 -0.09
C VAL A 3 1.21 -37.28 1.09
N THR A 4 1.84 -37.81 2.13
CA THR A 4 2.25 -37.02 3.31
C THR A 4 3.33 -35.99 2.97
N TYR A 5 4.26 -36.32 2.06
CA TYR A 5 5.28 -35.39 1.60
C TYR A 5 4.67 -34.23 0.80
N VAL A 6 3.76 -34.53 -0.14
CA VAL A 6 3.08 -33.50 -0.95
C VAL A 6 2.27 -32.54 -0.09
N LEU A 7 1.54 -33.05 0.92
CA LEU A 7 0.78 -32.22 1.85
C LEU A 7 1.70 -31.33 2.70
N ALA A 8 2.80 -31.88 3.23
CA ALA A 8 3.75 -31.11 4.01
C ALA A 8 4.41 -29.99 3.18
N SER A 9 4.79 -30.28 1.93
CA SER A 9 5.33 -29.27 1.02
C SER A 9 4.34 -28.15 0.75
N ALA A 10 3.08 -28.47 0.43
CA ALA A 10 2.05 -27.45 0.16
C ALA A 10 1.83 -26.51 1.35
N LEU A 11 1.78 -27.06 2.58
CA LEU A 11 1.64 -26.26 3.81
C LEU A 11 2.86 -25.37 4.07
N LEU A 12 4.08 -25.89 3.87
CA LEU A 12 5.31 -25.12 4.03
C LEU A 12 5.42 -23.98 3.00
N PHE A 13 5.10 -24.23 1.73
CA PHE A 13 5.12 -23.17 0.71
C PHE A 13 4.04 -22.11 0.94
N GLY A 14 2.83 -22.51 1.36
CA GLY A 14 1.75 -21.58 1.71
C GLY A 14 2.09 -20.65 2.88
N SER A 15 2.70 -21.20 3.94
CA SER A 15 3.11 -20.41 5.12
C SER A 15 4.21 -19.39 4.81
N VAL A 16 5.25 -19.79 4.06
CA VAL A 16 6.37 -18.92 3.68
C VAL A 16 5.90 -17.78 2.78
N LEU A 17 5.06 -18.06 1.78
CA LEU A 17 4.47 -17.02 0.92
C LEU A 17 3.58 -16.06 1.73
N GLY A 18 2.76 -16.59 2.64
CA GLY A 18 1.92 -15.77 3.50
C GLY A 18 2.71 -14.84 4.43
N GLN A 19 3.85 -15.30 4.97
CA GLN A 19 4.69 -14.46 5.85
C GLN A 19 5.39 -13.34 5.08
N ARG A 20 5.84 -13.60 3.84
CA ARG A 20 6.48 -12.60 2.98
C ARG A 20 5.53 -11.49 2.52
N CYS A 21 4.23 -11.79 2.47
CA CYS A 21 3.19 -10.86 2.02
C CYS A 21 2.33 -10.27 3.14
N SER A 22 2.84 -10.27 4.37
CA SER A 22 2.13 -9.67 5.51
C SER A 22 1.99 -8.15 5.34
N THR A 23 0.76 -7.66 5.47
CA THR A 23 0.43 -6.23 5.37
C THR A 23 0.02 -5.60 6.70
N SER A 24 0.07 -6.34 7.82
CA SER A 24 -0.40 -5.88 9.14
C SER A 24 0.25 -4.56 9.58
N TRP A 25 1.58 -4.43 9.48
CA TRP A 25 2.27 -3.16 9.78
C TRP A 25 1.88 -2.04 8.80
N GLY A 26 1.60 -2.38 7.55
CA GLY A 26 1.13 -1.43 6.54
C GLY A 26 -0.24 -0.87 6.90
N ILE A 27 -1.15 -1.74 7.32
CA ILE A 27 -2.48 -1.38 7.82
C ILE A 27 -2.36 -0.48 9.04
N GLN A 28 -1.57 -0.87 10.04
CA GLN A 28 -1.42 -0.10 11.27
C GLN A 28 -0.87 1.32 11.01
N HIS A 29 0.24 1.43 10.26
CA HIS A 29 0.85 2.74 9.99
C HIS A 29 -0.03 3.61 9.09
N THR A 30 -0.69 3.02 8.10
CA THR A 30 -1.57 3.77 7.18
C THR A 30 -2.82 4.26 7.91
N SER A 31 -3.43 3.43 8.77
CA SER A 31 -4.57 3.84 9.61
C SER A 31 -4.19 4.97 10.57
N TYR A 32 -3.02 4.87 11.22
CA TYR A 32 -2.50 5.93 12.09
C TYR A 32 -2.33 7.26 11.33
N LEU A 33 -1.75 7.22 10.13
CA LEU A 33 -1.59 8.40 9.27
C LEU A 33 -2.96 9.00 8.90
N ILE A 34 -3.91 8.18 8.45
CA ILE A 34 -5.25 8.66 8.07
C ILE A 34 -5.95 9.35 9.24
N GLU A 35 -5.89 8.75 10.43
CA GLU A 35 -6.54 9.29 11.62
C GLU A 35 -5.93 10.63 12.05
N ASN A 36 -4.60 10.74 12.02
CA ASN A 36 -3.89 11.94 12.48
C ASN A 36 -3.84 13.06 11.43
N LEU A 37 -4.08 12.75 10.15
CA LEU A 37 -4.11 13.73 9.06
C LEU A 37 -5.52 14.22 8.73
N LYS A 38 -6.59 13.60 9.25
CA LYS A 38 -7.98 13.94 8.86
C LYS A 38 -8.33 15.43 8.97
N ASP A 39 -7.71 16.14 9.91
CA ASP A 39 -7.94 17.56 10.17
C ASP A 39 -6.90 18.48 9.54
N ASP A 40 -5.84 17.93 8.95
CA ASP A 40 -4.80 18.68 8.25
C ASP A 40 -5.36 19.35 6.98
N PRO A 41 -4.97 20.61 6.67
CA PRO A 41 -5.39 21.28 5.44
C PRO A 41 -5.13 20.48 4.15
N SER A 42 -4.00 19.75 4.09
CA SER A 42 -3.65 18.90 2.95
C SER A 42 -4.60 17.72 2.74
N SER A 43 -5.42 17.38 3.73
CA SER A 43 -6.42 16.31 3.65
C SER A 43 -7.79 16.80 3.15
N LYS A 44 -8.01 18.12 3.17
CA LYS A 44 -9.28 18.76 2.78
C LYS A 44 -9.20 19.44 1.41
N CYS A 45 -8.01 19.51 0.82
CA CYS A 45 -7.83 20.07 -0.51
C CYS A 45 -8.39 19.15 -1.62
N SER A 46 -8.82 19.76 -2.73
CA SER A 46 -9.30 19.07 -3.92
C SER A 46 -8.25 19.08 -5.03
N CYS A 47 -8.05 17.95 -5.70
CA CYS A 47 -7.16 17.84 -6.85
C CYS A 47 -7.81 18.16 -8.20
N SER A 48 -9.10 18.48 -8.21
CA SER A 48 -9.81 18.94 -9.41
C SER A 48 -9.79 20.47 -9.58
N ALA A 49 -9.40 21.20 -8.54
CA ALA A 49 -9.29 22.66 -8.56
C ALA A 49 -7.82 23.08 -8.67
N ASN A 50 -7.57 24.28 -9.17
CA ASN A 50 -6.22 24.86 -9.25
C ASN A 50 -5.76 25.31 -7.85
N VAL A 51 -5.42 24.37 -6.98
CA VAL A 51 -4.97 24.63 -5.60
C VAL A 51 -3.48 24.35 -5.49
N THR A 52 -2.70 25.41 -5.32
CA THR A 52 -1.23 25.34 -5.20
C THR A 52 -0.73 24.62 -3.95
N SER A 53 -1.59 24.42 -2.95
CA SER A 53 -1.22 23.81 -1.67
C SER A 53 -1.51 22.31 -1.56
N CYS A 54 -2.11 21.69 -2.58
CA CYS A 54 -2.53 20.30 -2.53
C CYS A 54 -1.47 19.37 -3.14
N LEU A 55 -0.97 18.41 -2.35
CA LEU A 55 -0.18 17.30 -2.91
C LEU A 55 -1.14 16.30 -3.54
N CYS A 56 -1.21 16.31 -4.87
CA CYS A 56 -2.10 15.47 -5.65
C CYS A 56 -1.40 14.18 -6.09
N LEU A 57 -1.74 13.09 -5.41
CA LEU A 57 -1.10 11.79 -5.54
C LEU A 57 -1.92 10.86 -6.46
N PRO A 58 -1.24 9.93 -7.16
CA PRO A 58 -1.89 8.96 -8.03
C PRO A 58 -2.79 7.99 -7.30
N ILE A 59 -4.08 7.97 -7.64
CA ILE A 59 -5.02 6.95 -7.16
C ILE A 59 -5.22 5.91 -8.27
N PRO A 60 -4.84 4.64 -8.05
CA PRO A 60 -5.01 3.62 -9.06
C PRO A 60 -6.50 3.33 -9.31
N SER A 61 -6.88 3.22 -10.59
CA SER A 61 -8.24 2.93 -11.05
C SER A 61 -8.43 1.50 -11.57
N ASP A 62 -7.32 0.78 -11.78
CA ASP A 62 -7.29 -0.62 -12.22
C ASP A 62 -6.73 -1.53 -11.12
N ASP A 63 -6.61 -2.83 -11.43
CA ASP A 63 -6.03 -3.81 -10.51
C ASP A 63 -4.49 -3.74 -10.46
N CYS A 64 -3.85 -2.91 -11.29
CA CYS A 64 -2.40 -2.72 -11.36
C CYS A 64 -1.96 -1.56 -10.44
N THR A 65 -2.17 -1.73 -9.13
CA THR A 65 -2.07 -0.61 -8.19
C THR A 65 -0.64 -0.26 -7.76
N THR A 66 0.29 -1.22 -7.83
CA THR A 66 1.64 -1.13 -7.25
C THR A 66 2.47 0.07 -7.72
N PRO A 67 2.58 0.34 -9.04
CA PRO A 67 3.40 1.43 -9.55
C PRO A 67 2.91 2.78 -9.05
N CYS A 68 1.59 3.00 -9.03
CA CYS A 68 0.99 4.21 -8.50
C CYS A 68 1.25 4.39 -7.01
N PHE A 69 1.22 3.31 -6.22
CA PHE A 69 1.59 3.40 -4.81
C PHE A 69 3.07 3.72 -4.60
N GLN A 70 3.99 3.16 -5.40
CA GLN A 70 5.41 3.52 -5.30
C GLN A 70 5.64 4.99 -5.66
N GLU A 71 5.03 5.46 -6.74
CA GLU A 71 5.11 6.86 -7.17
C GLU A 71 4.54 7.80 -6.12
N GLY A 72 3.30 7.57 -5.68
CA GLY A 72 2.64 8.41 -4.68
C GLY A 72 3.34 8.39 -3.32
N MET A 73 3.86 7.23 -2.89
CA MET A 73 4.67 7.14 -1.68
C MET A 73 5.99 7.90 -1.81
N SER A 74 6.62 7.91 -2.98
CA SER A 74 7.82 8.71 -3.23
C SER A 74 7.53 10.21 -3.09
N GLN A 75 6.47 10.68 -3.77
CA GLN A 75 6.04 12.08 -3.73
C GLN A 75 5.71 12.54 -2.29
N VAL A 76 4.91 11.78 -1.54
CA VAL A 76 4.55 12.16 -0.17
C VAL A 76 5.75 12.13 0.76
N THR A 77 6.63 11.13 0.69
CA THR A 77 7.83 11.10 1.54
C THR A 77 8.75 12.31 1.31
N ASN A 78 8.86 12.78 0.06
CA ASN A 78 9.63 13.96 -0.28
C ASN A 78 8.97 15.23 0.25
N ALA A 79 7.65 15.39 0.05
CA ALA A 79 6.91 16.56 0.50
C ALA A 79 6.82 16.67 2.04
N THR A 80 6.83 15.53 2.75
CA THR A 80 6.65 15.49 4.21
C THR A 80 7.94 15.19 4.96
N GLN A 81 9.14 15.38 4.37
CA GLN A 81 10.40 14.97 4.99
C GLN A 81 10.62 15.59 6.38
N GLN A 82 10.22 16.85 6.57
CA GLN A 82 10.31 17.61 7.83
C GLN A 82 9.07 17.49 8.73
N SER A 83 8.05 16.72 8.31
CA SER A 83 6.85 16.52 9.10
C SER A 83 7.10 15.56 10.26
N LYS A 84 6.41 15.76 11.38
CA LYS A 84 6.34 14.78 12.49
C LYS A 84 5.86 13.39 12.04
N PHE A 85 5.17 13.31 10.90
CA PHE A 85 4.67 12.06 10.33
C PHE A 85 5.66 11.36 9.38
N SER A 86 6.79 12.00 9.06
CA SER A 86 7.83 11.49 8.15
C SER A 86 8.22 10.03 8.43
N PRO A 87 8.49 9.59 9.68
CA PRO A 87 8.85 8.20 9.96
C PRO A 87 7.77 7.18 9.55
N PHE A 88 6.49 7.55 9.66
CA PHE A 88 5.38 6.67 9.29
C PHE A 88 5.24 6.55 7.78
N PHE A 89 5.38 7.65 7.03
CA PHE A 89 5.40 7.60 5.56
C PHE A 89 6.56 6.74 5.04
N PHE A 90 7.77 6.87 5.62
CA PHE A 90 8.90 6.03 5.24
C PHE A 90 8.65 4.54 5.53
N ARG A 91 8.02 4.20 6.65
CA ARG A 91 7.66 2.81 6.97
C ARG A 91 6.65 2.24 5.97
N VAL A 92 5.60 3.00 5.64
CA VAL A 92 4.62 2.59 4.62
C VAL A 92 5.29 2.39 3.26
N LYS A 93 6.19 3.30 2.86
CA LYS A 93 6.94 3.20 1.59
C LYS A 93 7.75 1.90 1.52
N ARG A 94 8.52 1.59 2.56
CA ARG A 94 9.31 0.34 2.64
C ARG A 94 8.44 -0.91 2.59
N ILE A 95 7.24 -0.88 3.18
CA ILE A 95 6.30 -2.00 3.14
C ILE A 95 5.82 -2.22 1.70
N VAL A 96 5.44 -1.18 0.98
CA VAL A 96 5.07 -1.28 -0.44
C VAL A 96 6.21 -1.87 -1.28
N GLU A 97 7.44 -1.39 -1.07
CA GLU A 97 8.65 -1.90 -1.75
C GLU A 97 8.92 -3.38 -1.43
N THR A 98 8.73 -3.78 -0.16
CA THR A 98 8.92 -5.17 0.28
C THR A 98 7.88 -6.10 -0.34
N LEU A 99 6.61 -5.69 -0.35
CA LEU A 99 5.53 -6.48 -0.95
C LEU A 99 5.74 -6.66 -2.46
N LYS A 100 6.23 -5.62 -3.16
CA LYS A 100 6.63 -5.72 -4.56
C LYS A 100 7.79 -6.69 -4.76
N SER A 101 8.87 -6.54 -3.98
CA SER A 101 10.04 -7.42 -4.05
C SER A 101 9.66 -8.90 -3.83
N ASN A 102 8.72 -9.15 -2.92
CA ASN A 102 8.19 -10.48 -2.63
C ASN A 102 7.15 -10.99 -3.64
N LYS A 103 6.85 -10.22 -4.70
CA LYS A 103 5.86 -10.54 -5.74
C LYS A 103 4.47 -10.88 -5.18
N CYS A 104 4.05 -10.18 -4.13
CA CYS A 104 2.72 -10.37 -3.55
C CYS A 104 1.65 -9.96 -4.57
N GLN A 105 0.56 -10.73 -4.70
CA GLN A 105 -0.38 -10.62 -5.82
C GLN A 105 -0.87 -9.19 -6.12
N PHE A 106 -1.31 -8.43 -5.11
CA PHE A 106 -1.77 -7.05 -5.30
C PHE A 106 -0.63 -6.01 -5.42
N PHE A 107 0.61 -6.46 -5.27
CA PHE A 107 1.83 -5.66 -5.30
C PHE A 107 2.82 -6.11 -6.39
N SER A 108 2.45 -7.01 -7.29
CA SER A 108 3.36 -7.61 -8.28
C SER A 108 3.28 -6.98 -9.67
N CYS A 109 2.38 -6.03 -9.91
CA CYS A 109 2.19 -5.47 -11.24
C CYS A 109 3.35 -4.54 -11.65
N GLU A 110 3.84 -4.69 -12.88
CA GLU A 110 4.99 -3.96 -13.43
C GLU A 110 4.64 -2.93 -14.52
N LYS A 111 3.36 -2.83 -14.92
CA LYS A 111 2.95 -1.81 -15.90
C LYS A 111 3.21 -0.40 -15.33
N PRO A 112 3.35 0.64 -16.15
CA PRO A 112 3.45 2.02 -15.63
C PRO A 112 2.20 2.43 -14.84
N CYS A 113 2.34 3.42 -13.95
CA CYS A 113 1.18 4.02 -13.29
C CYS A 113 0.34 4.79 -14.32
N ASN A 114 -0.74 4.17 -14.80
CA ASN A 114 -1.68 4.79 -15.72
C ASN A 114 -2.83 5.45 -14.95
N GLN A 115 -2.50 6.32 -14.00
CA GLN A 115 -3.50 7.03 -13.19
C GLN A 115 -4.50 7.77 -14.09
N THR A 116 -5.80 7.61 -13.81
CA THR A 116 -6.83 8.47 -14.40
C THR A 116 -7.29 9.56 -13.42
N THR A 117 -6.97 9.39 -12.13
CA THR A 117 -7.47 10.26 -11.07
C THR A 117 -6.37 10.53 -10.05
N ALA A 118 -6.23 11.81 -9.68
CA ALA A 118 -5.39 12.24 -8.57
C ALA A 118 -6.26 12.53 -7.34
N GLY A 119 -5.71 12.31 -6.15
CA GLY A 119 -6.36 12.70 -4.90
C GLY A 119 -5.36 13.16 -3.85
N ASN A 120 -5.89 13.81 -2.83
CA ASN A 120 -5.08 14.30 -1.73
C ASN A 120 -4.45 13.16 -0.90
N THR A 121 -3.53 13.49 0.00
CA THR A 121 -2.78 12.52 0.82
C THR A 121 -3.67 11.51 1.53
N VAL A 122 -4.76 11.94 2.16
CA VAL A 122 -5.66 11.02 2.88
C VAL A 122 -6.43 10.10 1.91
N SER A 123 -6.86 10.61 0.76
CA SER A 123 -7.54 9.80 -0.26
C SER A 123 -6.63 8.73 -0.84
N PHE A 124 -5.37 9.09 -1.10
CA PHE A 124 -4.33 8.15 -1.51
C PHE A 124 -4.07 7.08 -0.44
N LEU A 125 -3.87 7.47 0.82
CA LEU A 125 -3.66 6.53 1.93
C LEU A 125 -4.85 5.58 2.13
N LYS A 126 -6.09 6.07 1.95
CA LYS A 126 -7.29 5.21 1.99
C LYS A 126 -7.29 4.16 0.88
N SER A 127 -6.87 4.53 -0.33
CA SER A 127 -6.73 3.59 -1.45
C SER A 127 -5.66 2.51 -1.15
N LEU A 128 -4.52 2.93 -0.59
CA LEU A 128 -3.46 2.02 -0.17
C LEU A 128 -3.90 1.08 0.96
N LEU A 129 -4.57 1.61 2.00
CA LEU A 129 -5.12 0.83 3.10
C LEU A 129 -6.08 -0.26 2.62
N LYS A 130 -6.99 0.08 1.69
CA LYS A 130 -7.91 -0.88 1.08
C LYS A 130 -7.16 -2.02 0.39
N THR A 131 -6.03 -1.72 -0.26
CA THR A 131 -5.22 -2.75 -0.93
C THR A 131 -4.44 -3.62 0.07
N PHE A 132 -3.92 -3.03 1.15
CA PHE A 132 -3.33 -3.80 2.24
C PHE A 132 -4.33 -4.77 2.88
N GLN A 133 -5.57 -4.33 3.13
CA GLN A 133 -6.63 -5.16 3.68
C GLN A 133 -7.04 -6.30 2.72
N LYS A 134 -7.16 -6.02 1.42
CA LYS A 134 -7.39 -7.08 0.41
C LYS A 134 -6.30 -8.15 0.44
N THR A 135 -5.04 -7.72 0.56
CA THR A 135 -3.88 -8.62 0.65
C THR A 135 -3.90 -9.45 1.92
N GLU A 136 -4.24 -8.85 3.06
CA GLU A 136 -4.33 -9.55 4.35
C GLU A 136 -5.39 -10.65 4.32
N VAL A 137 -6.59 -10.34 3.82
CA VAL A 137 -7.69 -11.30 3.65
C VAL A 137 -7.26 -12.46 2.74
N GLN A 138 -6.53 -12.16 1.67
CA GLN A 138 -6.02 -13.20 0.78
C GLN A 138 -4.99 -14.10 1.47
N VAL A 139 -4.03 -13.52 2.20
CA VAL A 139 -3.01 -14.29 2.94
C VAL A 139 -3.67 -15.19 4.00
N GLN A 140 -4.71 -14.71 4.67
CA GLN A 140 -5.49 -15.52 5.61
C GLN A 140 -6.24 -16.66 4.92
N ARG A 141 -6.86 -16.41 3.76
CA ARG A 141 -7.53 -17.45 2.96
C ARG A 141 -6.57 -18.52 2.44
N SER A 142 -5.32 -18.18 2.12
CA SER A 142 -4.30 -19.15 1.71
C SER A 142 -3.75 -20.00 2.86
N ARG A 143 -4.08 -19.68 4.12
CA ARG A 143 -3.64 -20.39 5.33
C ARG A 143 -4.74 -21.25 5.97
N ALA A 144 -6.00 -20.98 5.66
CA ALA A 144 -7.17 -21.73 6.13
C ALA A 144 -7.46 -22.92 5.22
#